data_AF-A0A3D4UGA2-F1
#
_entry.id   AF-A0A3D4UGA2-F1
#
_cell.length_a   1.000
_cell.length_b   1.000
_cell.length_c   1.000
_cell.angle_alpha   90.00
_cell.angle_beta   90.00
_cell.angle_gamma   90.00
#
_symmetry.space_group_name_H-M   'P 1'
#
loop_
_entity.id
_entity.type
_entity.pdbx_description
1 polymer ?
#
loop_
_entity_poly.entity_id
_entity_poly.type
_entity_poly.pdbx_seq_one_letter_code
_entity_poly.pdbx_strand_id
1 'polypeptide(L)' 'YLTKPFEFEELLARVRALLRRGEATEGRNLECDDLTLDLYTRMAKR' A
#
# COMPACT_ATOMS: atom_id res chain seq x y z
N TYR A 1 1.89 11.92 -2.37
CA TYR A 1 2.41 13.26 -2.71
C TYR A 1 1.92 14.25 -1.68
N LEU A 2 2.79 15.06 -1.08
CA LEU A 2 2.44 16.13 -0.14
C LEU A 2 2.85 17.46 -0.77
N THR A 3 1.89 18.35 -1.02
CA THR A 3 2.13 19.65 -1.66
C THR A 3 2.81 20.61 -0.70
N LYS A 4 3.78 21.40 -1.18
CA LYS A 4 4.48 22.40 -0.37
C LYS A 4 3.69 23.73 -0.33
N PRO A 5 3.88 24.55 0.72
CA PRO A 5 4.57 24.25 1.97
C PRO A 5 3.68 23.41 2.90
N PHE A 6 4.27 22.48 3.65
CA PHE A 6 3.55 21.62 4.58
C PHE A 6 4.17 21.72 5.97
N GLU A 7 3.37 21.41 6.99
CA GLU A 7 3.84 21.33 8.37
C GLU A 7 4.43 19.94 8.65
N PHE A 8 5.37 19.89 9.60
CA PHE A 8 6.01 18.62 9.98
C PHE A 8 5.00 17.61 10.54
N GLU A 9 3.96 18.08 11.24
CA GLU A 9 2.87 17.23 11.74
C GLU A 9 2.11 16.56 10.59
N GLU A 10 1.87 17.27 9.49
CA GLU A 10 1.20 16.73 8.30
C GLU A 10 2.03 15.63 7.63
N LEU A 11 3.35 15.83 7.54
CA LEU A 11 4.28 14.81 7.06
C LEU A 11 4.22 13.55 7.94
N LEU A 12 4.32 13.71 9.27
CA LEU A 12 4.27 12.60 10.21
C LEU A 12 2.93 11.84 10.15
N ALA A 13 1.81 12.56 10.09
CA ALA A 13 0.49 11.98 9.95
C ALA A 13 0.38 11.15 8.67
N ARG A 14 0.92 11.66 7.55
CA ARG A 14 0.93 10.95 6.27
C ARG A 14 1.80 9.70 6.28
N VAL A 15 2.98 9.76 6.89
CA VAL A 15 3.86 8.59 7.04
C VAL A 15 3.16 7.50 7.87
N ARG A 16 2.57 7.86 9.02
CA ARG A 16 1.81 6.92 9.87
C ARG A 16 0.62 6.30 9.11
N ALA A 17 -0.12 7.10 8.36
CA ALA A 17 -1.25 6.62 7.58
C ALA A 17 -0.83 5.63 6.47
N LEU A 18 0.33 5.86 5.83
CA LEU A 18 0.87 4.95 4.82
C LEU A 18 1.32 3.62 5.43
N LEU A 19 1.98 3.65 6.59
CA LEU A 19 2.41 2.42 7.28
C LEU A 19 1.22 1.55 7.69
N ARG A 20 0.16 2.15 8.25
CA ARG A 20 -1.09 1.44 8.59
C ARG A 20 -1.73 0.76 7.38
N ARG A 21 -1.63 1.36 6.19
CA ARG A 21 -2.12 0.74 4.94
C ARG A 21 -1.30 -0.50 4.56
N GLY A 22 0.02 -0.50 4.83
CA GLY A 22 0.89 -1.65 4.62
C GLY A 22 0.48 -2.84 5.49
N GLU A 23 0.21 -2.60 6.77
CA GLU A 23 -0.22 -3.65 7.72
C GLU A 23 -1.62 -4.20 7.37
N ALA A 24 -2.54 -3.35 6.90
CA ALA A 24 -3.87 -3.79 6.45
C ALA A 24 -3.85 -4.56 5.12
N THR A 25 -2.72 -4.57 4.39
CA THR A 25 -2.56 -5.22 3.07
C THR A 25 -1.55 -6.36 3.12
N GLU A 26 -1.49 -7.13 4.21
CA GLU A 26 -0.83 -8.45 4.22
C GLU A 26 -1.68 -9.53 3.50
N GLY A 27 -2.45 -9.14 2.49
CA GLY A 27 -3.07 -10.08 1.57
C GLY A 27 -1.97 -10.67 0.70
N ARG A 28 -1.57 -11.91 0.99
CA ARG A 28 -0.60 -12.69 0.18
C ARG A 28 -0.89 -12.61 -1.32
N ASN A 29 -2.17 -12.56 -1.67
CA ASN A 29 -2.68 -12.50 -3.02
C ASN A 29 -3.53 -11.25 -3.23
N LEU A 30 -3.36 -10.57 -4.36
CA LEU A 30 -4.32 -9.61 -4.89
C LEU A 30 -5.18 -10.31 -5.94
N GLU A 31 -6.50 -10.19 -5.81
CA GLU A 31 -7.45 -10.74 -6.79
C GLU A 31 -8.12 -9.59 -7.54
N CYS A 32 -8.19 -9.73 -8.87
CA CYS A 32 -8.84 -8.79 -9.77
C CYS A 32 -9.52 -9.59 -10.88
N ASP A 33 -10.81 -9.88 -10.69
CA ASP A 33 -11.58 -10.78 -11.57
C ASP A 33 -10.95 -12.19 -11.63
N ASP A 34 -10.49 -12.65 -12.79
CA ASP A 34 -9.80 -13.93 -12.97
C ASP A 34 -8.29 -13.86 -12.64
N LEU A 35 -7.74 -12.65 -12.44
CA LEU A 35 -6.32 -12.46 -12.19
C LEU A 35 -5.99 -12.52 -10.69
N THR A 36 -5.12 -13.44 -10.31
CA THR A 36 -4.53 -13.54 -8.97
C THR A 36 -3.04 -13.21 -9.02
N LEU A 37 -2.60 -12.25 -8.21
CA LEU A 37 -1.19 -11.86 -8.07
C LEU A 37 -0.67 -12.22 -6.67
N ASP A 38 0.27 -13.15 -6.59
CA ASP A 38 0.99 -13.44 -5.34
C ASP A 38 2.12 -12.41 -5.16
N LEU A 39 1.99 -11.58 -4.12
CA LEU A 39 2.89 -10.44 -3.88
C LEU A 39 4.28 -10.86 -3.37
N TYR A 40 4.43 -12.07 -2.85
CA TYR A 40 5.69 -12.60 -2.31
C TYR A 40 6.56 -13.19 -3.42
N THR A 41 5.95 -14.04 -4.25
CA THR A 41 6.62 -14.68 -5.39
C THR A 41 6.69 -13.77 -6.61
N ARG A 42 5.94 -12.66 -6.61
CA ARG A 42 5.77 -11.75 -7.76
C ARG A 42 5.27 -12.49 -9.00
N MET A 43 4.39 -13.47 -8.80
CA MET A 43 3.81 -14.29 -9.85
C MET A 43 2.34 -13.94 -10.06
N ALA A 44 1.93 -13.82 -11.32
CA ALA A 44 0.53 -13.65 -11.73
C ALA A 44 -0.02 -14.96 -12.30
N LYS A 45 -1.27 -15.28 -11.95
CA LYS A 45 -2.05 -16.41 -12.47
C LYS A 45 -3.41 -15.92 -12.91
N ARG A 46 -3.94 -16.52 -13.98
CA ARG A 46 -5.26 -16.25 -14.54
C ARG A 46 -6.08 -17.53 -14.51
#